data_AF-A0A919QE55-F1
#
_entry.id   AF-A0A919QE55-F1
#
_cell.length_a   1.000
_cell.length_b   1.000
_cell.length_c   1.000
_cell.angle_alpha   90.00
_cell.angle_beta   90.00
_cell.angle_gamma   90.00
#
_symmetry.space_group_name_H-M   'P 1'
#
loop_
_entity.id
_entity.type
_entity.pdbx_description
1 polymer ?
#
loop_
_entity_poly.entity_id
_entity_poly.type
_entity_poly.pdbx_seq_one_letter_code
_entity_poly.pdbx_strand_id
1 'polypeptide(L)'
;MWKMLRVDEDLESEKTPRWLMVFEVPQEYAPDGVYSVSIPKGLVNDWAAVFEYDMARQDHVDDLLDYLVYFAYINEALRREGRADEVLSDPLALDPGQARSMIKGQLSEFKAERPIVQEADLNRTMSATVSAGPLDVLKSAMRERIDHDLIGKNQQMMSAYRKGLER
;
A
#
# COMPACT_ATOMS: atom_id res chain seq x y z
N MET A 1 -7.77 12.93 -11.17
CA MET A 1 -7.32 12.93 -9.77
C MET A 1 -7.90 11.70 -9.09
N TRP A 2 -7.12 11.01 -8.25
CA TRP A 2 -7.61 9.87 -7.46
C TRP A 2 -8.03 10.37 -6.09
N LYS A 3 -9.26 10.05 -5.66
CA LYS A 3 -9.80 10.45 -4.37
C LYS A 3 -10.24 9.22 -3.60
N MET A 4 -9.67 9.01 -2.41
CA MET A 4 -10.10 7.90 -1.55
C MET A 4 -11.47 8.22 -0.95
N LEU A 5 -12.47 7.40 -1.28
CA LEU A 5 -13.85 7.57 -0.82
C LEU A 5 -14.08 6.88 0.52
N ARG A 6 -13.66 5.62 0.64
CA ARG A 6 -13.83 4.82 1.85
C ARG A 6 -12.90 3.61 1.87
N VAL A 7 -12.81 3.01 3.05
CA VAL A 7 -12.14 1.74 3.28
C VAL A 7 -13.11 0.83 4.00
N ASP A 8 -13.47 -0.28 3.35
CA ASP A 8 -14.35 -1.30 3.91
C ASP A 8 -13.52 -2.53 4.31
N GLU A 9 -14.08 -3.36 5.19
CA GLU A 9 -13.54 -4.70 5.42
C GLU A 9 -14.24 -5.67 4.47
N ASP A 10 -13.45 -6.45 3.72
CA ASP A 10 -13.99 -7.50 2.86
C ASP A 10 -14.39 -8.69 3.75
N LEU A 11 -15.69 -8.82 4.02
CA LEU A 11 -16.26 -9.88 4.85
C LEU A 11 -16.43 -11.20 4.09
N GLU A 12 -16.29 -11.21 2.76
CA GLU A 12 -16.53 -12.41 1.94
C GLU A 12 -15.30 -13.33 1.88
N SER A 13 -14.11 -12.81 2.17
CA SER A 13 -12.87 -13.58 2.19
C SER A 13 -12.63 -14.26 3.54
N GLU A 14 -13.41 -15.31 3.85
CA GLU A 14 -13.33 -16.05 5.12
C GLU A 14 -11.92 -16.58 5.45
N LYS A 15 -11.09 -16.83 4.43
CA LYS A 15 -9.75 -17.42 4.60
C LYS A 15 -8.62 -16.40 4.69
N THR A 16 -8.83 -15.17 4.21
CA THR A 16 -7.77 -14.15 4.19
C THR A 16 -8.42 -12.78 4.35
N PRO A 17 -8.41 -12.19 5.55
CA PRO A 17 -8.99 -10.87 5.77
C PRO A 17 -8.39 -9.85 4.79
N ARG A 18 -9.23 -8.98 4.20
CA ARG A 18 -8.79 -7.96 3.25
C ARG A 18 -9.37 -6.59 3.59
N TRP A 19 -8.67 -5.55 3.18
CA TRP A 19 -9.19 -4.19 3.10
C TRP A 19 -9.67 -3.95 1.68
N LEU A 20 -10.87 -3.40 1.52
CA LEU A 20 -11.38 -2.90 0.26
C LEU A 20 -11.21 -1.38 0.23
N MET A 21 -10.26 -0.89 -0.54
CA MET A 21 -10.06 0.55 -0.75
C MET A 21 -10.86 0.99 -1.97
N VAL A 22 -11.71 2.00 -1.80
CA VAL A 22 -12.59 2.52 -2.86
C VAL A 22 -12.19 3.94 -3.21
N PHE A 23 -12.01 4.20 -4.51
CA PHE A 23 -11.55 5.46 -5.05
C PHE A 23 -12.52 6.01 -6.10
N GLU A 24 -12.68 7.32 -6.11
CA GLU A 24 -13.16 8.07 -7.27
C GLU A 24 -11.95 8.36 -8.17
N VAL A 25 -12.08 8.05 -9.46
CA VAL A 25 -11.00 8.12 -10.45
C VAL A 25 -11.50 8.74 -11.77
N PRO A 26 -10.61 9.29 -12.61
CA PRO A 26 -10.99 9.70 -13.96
C PRO A 26 -11.57 8.54 -14.78
N GLN A 27 -12.48 8.85 -15.71
CA GLN A 27 -13.18 7.84 -16.53
C GLN A 27 -12.25 6.96 -17.36
N GLU A 28 -11.04 7.44 -17.68
CA GLU A 28 -10.02 6.64 -18.34
C GLU A 28 -9.60 5.41 -17.51
N TYR A 29 -9.66 5.48 -16.17
CA TYR A 29 -9.32 4.38 -15.26
C TYR A 29 -10.50 3.43 -15.01
N ALA A 30 -11.71 3.97 -14.86
CA ALA A 30 -12.94 3.20 -14.68
C ALA A 30 -14.13 3.92 -15.34
N PRO A 31 -14.95 3.26 -16.18
CA PRO A 31 -16.03 3.93 -16.93
C PRO A 31 -17.07 4.64 -16.05
N ASP A 32 -17.35 4.10 -14.87
CA ASP A 32 -18.26 4.65 -13.86
C ASP A 32 -17.58 5.66 -12.91
N GLY A 33 -16.28 5.90 -13.09
CA GLY A 33 -15.49 6.76 -12.22
C GLY A 33 -15.15 6.14 -10.86
N VAL A 34 -15.42 4.85 -10.64
CA VAL A 34 -15.16 4.17 -9.37
C VAL A 34 -14.17 3.03 -9.56
N TYR A 35 -13.07 3.07 -8.82
CA TYR A 35 -12.07 2.01 -8.81
C TYR A 35 -11.96 1.44 -7.40
N SER A 36 -11.96 0.12 -7.27
CA SER A 36 -11.79 -0.55 -5.98
C SER A 36 -10.68 -1.58 -6.05
N VAL A 37 -9.94 -1.71 -4.96
CA VAL A 37 -8.85 -2.67 -4.83
C VAL A 37 -8.93 -3.37 -3.48
N SER A 38 -8.76 -4.68 -3.51
CA SER A 38 -8.79 -5.53 -2.32
C SER A 38 -7.38 -5.96 -1.95
N ILE A 39 -6.88 -5.48 -0.81
CA ILE A 39 -5.53 -5.76 -0.31
C ILE A 39 -5.60 -6.72 0.90
N PRO A 40 -4.86 -7.85 0.91
CA PRO A 40 -4.79 -8.72 2.07
C PRO A 40 -4.25 -8.00 3.31
N LYS A 41 -4.87 -8.21 4.48
CA LYS A 41 -4.41 -7.56 5.72
C LYS A 41 -3.00 -8.00 6.13
N GLY A 42 -2.60 -9.22 5.76
CA GLY A 42 -1.26 -9.76 6.02
C GLY A 42 -0.15 -9.11 5.18
N LEU A 43 -0.49 -8.42 4.09
CA LEU A 43 0.48 -7.92 3.12
C LEU A 43 1.48 -6.93 3.74
N VAL A 44 1.08 -6.19 4.78
CA VAL A 44 1.99 -5.27 5.49
C VAL A 44 3.19 -6.00 6.10
N ASN A 45 2.98 -7.17 6.69
CA ASN A 45 4.04 -7.96 7.30
C ASN A 45 4.90 -8.65 6.24
N ASP A 46 4.26 -9.16 5.18
CA ASP A 46 4.95 -9.80 4.06
C ASP A 46 5.89 -8.80 3.37
N TRP A 47 5.42 -7.59 3.07
CA TRP A 47 6.23 -6.57 2.40
C TRP A 47 7.29 -5.96 3.31
N ALA A 48 6.99 -5.75 4.59
CA ALA A 48 8.00 -5.36 5.56
C ALA A 48 9.14 -6.38 5.61
N ALA A 49 8.82 -7.67 5.52
CA ALA A 49 9.81 -8.73 5.50
C ALA A 49 10.59 -8.78 4.18
N VAL A 50 9.90 -8.84 3.04
CA VAL A 50 10.55 -9.01 1.73
C VAL A 50 11.46 -7.83 1.38
N PHE A 51 11.01 -6.61 1.67
CA PHE A 51 11.77 -5.39 1.45
C PHE A 51 12.61 -4.98 2.66
N GLU A 52 12.69 -5.81 3.69
CA GLU A 52 13.51 -5.59 4.91
C GLU A 52 13.32 -4.19 5.53
N TYR A 53 12.07 -3.73 5.64
CA TYR A 53 11.74 -2.53 6.40
C TYR A 53 11.94 -2.78 7.89
N ASP A 54 12.85 -2.02 8.50
CA ASP A 54 12.95 -1.90 9.96
C ASP A 54 11.73 -1.19 10.55
N MET A 55 10.78 -1.97 11.07
CA MET A 55 9.53 -1.45 11.66
C MET A 55 9.70 -0.78 13.03
N ALA A 56 10.92 -0.78 13.62
CA ALA A 56 11.22 0.05 14.79
C ALA A 56 11.46 1.52 14.42
N ARG A 57 11.69 1.80 13.12
CA ARG A 57 11.95 3.14 12.60
C ARG A 57 10.69 3.75 11.99
N GLN A 58 10.30 4.91 12.49
CA GLN A 58 9.08 5.59 12.04
C GLN A 58 9.09 5.92 10.54
N ASP A 59 10.23 6.33 9.99
CA ASP A 59 10.35 6.66 8.56
C ASP A 59 10.15 5.43 7.65
N HIS A 60 10.52 4.25 8.13
CA HIS A 60 10.29 2.99 7.42
C HIS A 60 8.81 2.57 7.49
N VAL A 61 8.17 2.75 8.64
CA VAL A 61 6.73 2.49 8.77
C VAL A 61 5.94 3.40 7.83
N ASP A 62 6.24 4.70 7.85
CA ASP A 62 5.49 5.67 7.04
C ASP A 62 5.67 5.43 5.53
N ASP A 63 6.90 5.12 5.09
CA ASP A 63 7.22 4.77 3.70
C ASP A 63 6.44 3.53 3.22
N LEU A 64 6.45 2.45 4.00
CA LEU A 64 5.73 1.21 3.66
C LEU A 64 4.21 1.44 3.61
N LEU A 65 3.65 2.13 4.61
CA LEU A 65 2.21 2.40 4.66
C LEU A 65 1.77 3.31 3.51
N ASP A 66 2.55 4.33 3.18
CA ASP A 66 2.30 5.17 2.01
C ASP A 66 2.35 4.36 0.72
N TYR A 67 3.32 3.46 0.58
CA TYR A 67 3.44 2.63 -0.61
C TYR A 67 2.23 1.71 -0.77
N LEU A 68 1.79 1.04 0.30
CA LEU A 68 0.61 0.17 0.25
C LEU A 68 -0.67 0.90 -0.17
N VAL A 69 -0.85 2.15 0.27
CA VAL A 69 -1.97 3.01 -0.14
C VAL A 69 -1.87 3.35 -1.62
N TYR A 70 -0.68 3.77 -2.07
CA TYR A 70 -0.45 4.19 -3.45
C TYR A 70 -0.27 3.01 -4.41
N PHE A 71 -0.11 1.78 -3.92
CA PHE A 71 0.30 0.64 -4.73
C PHE A 71 -0.65 0.39 -5.90
N ALA A 72 -1.96 0.37 -5.66
CA ALA A 72 -2.95 0.17 -6.70
C ALA A 72 -2.87 1.26 -7.77
N TYR A 73 -2.59 2.48 -7.34
CA TYR A 73 -2.48 3.61 -8.22
C TYR A 73 -1.20 3.58 -9.06
N ILE A 74 -0.05 3.37 -8.41
CA ILE A 74 1.26 3.20 -9.07
C ILE A 74 1.18 2.08 -10.11
N ASN A 75 0.64 0.93 -9.72
CA ASN A 75 0.51 -0.23 -10.61
C ASN A 75 -0.34 0.10 -11.86
N GLU A 76 -1.54 0.66 -11.67
CA GLU A 76 -2.44 0.94 -12.78
C GLU A 76 -1.94 2.06 -13.70
N ALA A 77 -1.32 3.10 -13.13
CA ALA A 77 -0.74 4.19 -13.89
C ALA A 77 0.48 3.73 -14.71
N LEU A 78 1.45 3.06 -14.07
CA LEU A 78 2.62 2.51 -14.76
C LEU A 78 2.22 1.55 -15.87
N ARG A 79 1.24 0.67 -15.62
CA ARG A 79 0.72 -0.26 -16.64
C ARG A 79 0.17 0.48 -17.87
N ARG A 80 -0.58 1.57 -17.68
CA ARG A 80 -1.15 2.36 -18.77
C ARG A 80 -0.14 3.19 -19.53
N GLU A 81 0.91 3.64 -18.85
CA GLU A 81 2.06 4.32 -19.44
C GLU A 81 3.00 3.36 -20.19
N GLY A 82 2.73 2.05 -20.18
CA GLY A 82 3.58 1.03 -20.80
C GLY A 82 4.84 0.68 -19.99
N ARG A 83 4.88 1.09 -18.72
CA ARG A 83 5.97 0.91 -17.74
C ARG A 83 5.66 -0.23 -16.74
N ALA A 84 4.96 -1.26 -17.19
CA ALA A 84 4.48 -2.33 -16.31
C ALA A 84 5.64 -3.13 -15.66
N ASP A 85 6.80 -3.13 -16.29
CA ASP A 85 8.07 -3.70 -15.81
C ASP A 85 8.65 -2.95 -14.61
N GLU A 86 8.25 -1.69 -14.38
CA GLU A 86 8.64 -0.92 -13.19
C GLU A 86 7.77 -1.26 -11.97
N VAL A 87 6.67 -2.00 -12.16
CA VAL A 87 5.87 -2.50 -11.04
C VAL A 87 6.64 -3.61 -10.34
N LEU A 88 6.81 -3.47 -9.02
CA LEU A 88 7.32 -4.52 -8.11
C LEU A 88 6.33 -5.69 -8.03
N SER A 89 6.27 -6.46 -9.10
CA SER A 89 5.42 -7.65 -9.25
C SER A 89 6.12 -8.89 -8.70
N ASP A 90 7.45 -8.97 -8.81
CA ASP A 90 8.28 -9.93 -8.11
C ASP A 90 9.16 -9.22 -7.06
N PRO A 91 8.77 -9.26 -5.79
CA PRO A 91 9.50 -8.58 -4.73
C PRO A 91 10.82 -9.30 -4.35
N LEU A 92 11.14 -10.43 -4.99
CA LEU A 92 12.40 -11.18 -4.83
C LEU A 92 13.37 -11.02 -5.99
N ALA A 93 12.95 -10.39 -7.09
CA ALA A 93 13.81 -10.12 -8.23
C ALA A 93 14.87 -9.04 -7.94
N LEU A 94 14.64 -8.20 -6.91
CA LEU A 94 15.52 -7.11 -6.53
C LEU A 94 16.10 -7.29 -5.12
N ASP A 95 17.31 -6.77 -4.92
CA ASP A 95 17.85 -6.58 -3.57
C ASP A 95 16.91 -5.66 -2.76
N PRO A 96 16.67 -5.93 -1.47
CA PRO A 96 15.80 -5.11 -0.63
C PRO A 96 16.14 -3.61 -0.64
N GLY A 97 17.43 -3.26 -0.64
CA GLY A 97 17.86 -1.87 -0.72
C GLY A 97 17.47 -1.21 -2.04
N GLN A 98 17.62 -1.92 -3.15
CA GLN A 98 17.20 -1.45 -4.46
C GLN A 98 15.68 -1.33 -4.57
N ALA A 99 14.93 -2.33 -4.10
CA ALA A 99 13.47 -2.30 -4.07
C ALA A 99 12.95 -1.09 -3.29
N ARG A 100 13.48 -0.84 -2.09
CA ARG A 100 13.11 0.35 -1.29
C ARG A 100 13.47 1.66 -1.99
N SER A 101 14.62 1.74 -2.66
CA SER A 101 14.98 2.94 -3.43
C SER A 101 13.99 3.20 -4.57
N MET A 102 13.54 2.15 -5.25
CA MET A 102 12.57 2.25 -6.33
C MET A 102 11.19 2.65 -5.80
N ILE A 103 10.74 2.04 -4.70
CA ILE A 103 9.50 2.41 -3.99
C ILE A 103 9.50 3.89 -3.64
N LYS A 104 10.58 4.40 -3.04
CA LYS A 104 10.71 5.82 -2.68
C LYS A 104 10.66 6.74 -3.89
N GLY A 105 11.32 6.34 -4.99
CA GLY A 105 11.28 7.07 -6.25
C GLY A 105 9.85 7.19 -6.80
N GLN A 106 9.17 6.05 -6.94
CA GLN A 106 7.77 5.99 -7.38
C GLN A 106 6.85 6.79 -6.47
N LEU A 107 6.95 6.61 -5.15
CA LEU A 107 6.14 7.36 -4.20
C LEU A 107 6.34 8.87 -4.33
N SER A 108 7.60 9.31 -4.49
CA SER A 108 7.90 10.74 -4.66
C SER A 108 7.31 11.30 -5.95
N GLU A 109 7.47 10.58 -7.07
CA GLU A 109 6.91 10.94 -8.39
C GLU A 109 5.38 11.05 -8.30
N PHE A 110 4.71 9.98 -7.87
CA PHE A 110 3.26 9.90 -7.87
C PHE A 110 2.61 10.84 -6.85
N LYS A 111 3.21 11.06 -5.67
CA LYS A 111 2.72 12.08 -4.73
C LYS A 111 2.84 13.49 -5.27
N ALA A 112 3.91 13.80 -6.02
CA ALA A 112 4.14 15.13 -6.56
C ALA A 112 3.20 15.43 -7.73
N GLU A 113 3.05 14.49 -8.66
CA GLU A 113 2.25 14.70 -9.86
C GLU A 113 0.76 14.52 -9.61
N ARG A 114 0.40 13.51 -8.79
CA ARG A 114 -0.95 12.96 -8.75
C ARG A 114 -1.30 12.48 -7.33
N PRO A 115 -1.36 13.40 -6.35
CA PRO A 115 -1.64 13.05 -4.97
C PRO A 115 -3.03 12.40 -4.82
N ILE A 116 -3.11 11.35 -4.01
CA ILE A 116 -4.38 10.82 -3.52
C ILE A 116 -4.94 11.85 -2.55
N VAL A 117 -6.01 12.51 -2.97
CA VAL A 117 -6.76 13.41 -2.10
C VAL A 117 -7.75 12.61 -1.27
N GLN A 118 -7.98 13.08 -0.06
CA GLN A 118 -9.07 12.61 0.77
C GLN A 118 -10.20 13.64 0.67
N GLU A 119 -11.44 13.22 0.77
CA GLU A 119 -12.51 14.17 1.03
C GLU A 119 -12.27 14.79 2.41
N ALA A 120 -11.70 16.00 2.45
CA ALA A 120 -11.71 16.78 3.67
C ALA A 120 -13.18 17.11 3.97
N ASP A 121 -13.78 16.41 4.94
CA ASP A 121 -14.95 16.83 5.74
C ASP A 121 -15.85 17.90 5.06
N LEU A 122 -16.35 17.65 3.83
CA LEU A 122 -17.22 18.62 3.14
C LEU A 122 -18.56 18.82 3.86
N ASN A 123 -18.81 18.00 4.89
CA ASN A 123 -19.97 18.06 5.78
C ASN A 123 -19.67 18.63 7.19
N ARG A 124 -18.60 19.40 7.42
CA ARG A 124 -18.44 20.08 8.72
C ARG A 124 -19.20 21.40 8.82
N THR A 125 -20.51 21.27 8.87
CA THR A 125 -21.28 22.02 9.87
C THR A 125 -21.53 21.06 11.04
N MET A 126 -21.06 21.45 12.22
CA MET A 126 -21.33 20.85 13.55
C MET A 126 -20.31 19.84 14.14
N SER A 127 -19.86 20.21 15.34
CA SER A 127 -19.19 19.45 16.40
C SER A 127 -17.76 18.95 16.22
N ALA A 128 -16.91 19.46 17.11
CA ALA A 128 -15.53 19.08 17.35
C ALA A 128 -15.44 17.67 17.94
N THR A 129 -15.18 16.70 17.09
CA THR A 129 -14.42 15.48 17.38
C THR A 129 -13.64 15.22 16.10
N VAL A 130 -12.31 15.15 16.17
CA VAL A 130 -11.47 15.00 14.98
C VAL A 130 -11.75 13.62 14.37
N SER A 131 -12.71 13.56 13.46
CA SER A 131 -12.96 12.38 12.64
C SER A 131 -11.77 12.25 11.70
N ALA A 132 -10.95 11.24 11.91
CA ALA A 132 -9.84 10.90 11.03
C ALA A 132 -10.39 10.54 9.63
N GLY A 133 -9.73 11.00 8.56
CA GLY A 133 -10.14 10.67 7.19
C GLY A 133 -9.94 9.19 6.87
N PRO A 134 -10.52 8.65 5.77
CA PRO A 134 -10.38 7.24 5.40
C PRO A 134 -8.93 6.76 5.29
N LEU A 135 -8.02 7.63 4.84
CA LEU A 135 -6.60 7.29 4.76
C LEU A 135 -5.96 7.14 6.14
N ASP A 136 -6.30 8.02 7.08
CA ASP A 136 -5.75 8.02 8.43
C ASP A 136 -6.26 6.80 9.20
N VAL A 137 -7.54 6.44 9.02
CA VAL A 137 -8.14 5.21 9.55
C VAL A 137 -7.41 3.99 8.99
N LEU A 138 -7.19 3.92 7.67
CA LEU A 138 -6.49 2.81 7.05
C LEU A 138 -5.05 2.67 7.53
N LYS A 139 -4.27 3.76 7.55
CA LYS A 139 -2.88 3.74 8.03
C LYS A 139 -2.80 3.33 9.49
N SER A 140 -3.74 3.77 10.32
CA SER A 140 -3.83 3.35 11.73
C SER A 140 -4.12 1.84 11.82
N ALA A 141 -5.11 1.35 11.08
CA ALA A 141 -5.46 -0.07 11.04
C ALA A 141 -4.32 -0.96 10.50
N MET A 142 -3.58 -0.50 9.50
CA MET A 142 -2.39 -1.19 9.00
C MET A 142 -1.28 -1.22 10.06
N ARG A 143 -1.07 -0.12 10.79
CA ARG A 143 -0.05 -0.03 11.84
C ARG A 143 -0.33 -0.99 13.00
N GLU A 144 -1.59 -1.14 13.40
CA GLU A 144 -2.02 -2.11 14.42
C GLU A 144 -1.81 -3.57 14.00
N ARG A 145 -1.63 -3.84 12.70
CA ARG A 145 -1.41 -5.18 12.16
C ARG A 145 0.06 -5.56 12.00
N ILE A 146 0.98 -4.67 12.33
CA ILE A 146 2.41 -4.96 12.32
C ILE A 146 2.71 -5.98 13.43
N ASP A 147 3.15 -7.17 13.02
CA ASP A 147 3.58 -8.25 13.91
C ASP A 147 5.08 -8.48 13.70
N HIS A 148 5.89 -7.99 14.64
CA HIS A 148 7.35 -8.06 14.57
C HIS A 148 7.88 -9.51 14.56
N ASP A 149 7.20 -10.43 15.26
CA ASP A 149 7.61 -11.84 15.30
C ASP A 149 7.34 -12.51 13.95
N LEU A 150 6.19 -12.21 13.34
CA LEU A 150 5.86 -12.68 12.00
C LEU A 150 6.82 -12.12 10.95
N ILE A 151 7.13 -10.84 11.01
CA ILE A 151 8.10 -10.19 10.11
C ILE A 151 9.46 -10.88 10.22
N GLY A 152 9.96 -11.10 11.44
CA GLY A 152 11.25 -11.78 11.66
C GLY A 152 11.27 -13.20 11.10
N LYS A 153 10.20 -13.98 11.28
CA LYS A 153 10.06 -15.32 10.69
C LYS A 153 10.05 -15.26 9.16
N ASN A 154 9.29 -14.33 8.58
CA ASN A 154 9.22 -14.14 7.14
C ASN A 154 10.57 -13.73 6.55
N GLN A 155 11.31 -12.82 7.20
CA GLN A 155 12.66 -12.42 6.77
C GLN A 155 13.63 -13.61 6.75
N GLN A 156 13.61 -14.45 7.79
CA GLN A 156 14.44 -15.66 7.85
C GLN A 156 14.09 -16.63 6.70
N MET A 157 12.79 -16.83 6.44
CA MET A 157 12.32 -17.66 5.33
C MET A 157 12.77 -17.11 3.97
N MET A 158 12.63 -15.80 3.74
CA MET A 158 13.05 -15.17 2.49
C MET A 158 14.56 -15.23 2.29
N SER A 159 15.34 -15.03 3.36
CA SER A 159 16.81 -15.18 3.31
C SER A 159 17.21 -16.61 2.96
N ALA A 160 16.55 -17.62 3.54
CA ALA A 160 16.79 -19.02 3.21
C ALA A 160 16.43 -19.36 1.75
N TYR A 161 15.32 -18.82 1.25
CA TYR A 161 14.89 -18.99 -0.14
C TYR A 161 15.90 -18.37 -1.13
N ARG A 162 16.33 -17.12 -0.91
CA ARG A 162 17.34 -16.46 -1.76
C ARG A 162 18.64 -17.26 -1.85
N LYS A 163 19.16 -17.75 -0.71
CA LYS A 163 20.36 -18.62 -0.67
C LYS A 163 20.17 -19.94 -1.41
N GLY A 164 18.94 -20.43 -1.50
CA GLY A 164 18.60 -21.63 -2.26
C GLY A 164 18.62 -21.43 -3.77
N LEU A 165 18.28 -20.23 -4.25
CA LEU A 165 18.29 -19.87 -5.67
C LEU A 165 19.71 -19.65 -6.23
N GLU A 166 20.69 -19.38 -5.36
CA GLU A 166 22.10 -19.15 -5.73
C GLU A 166 22.92 -20.44 -5.89
N ARG A 167 22.31 -21.62 -5.73
CA ARG A 167 22.97 -22.94 -5.82
C ARG A 167 22.59 -23.67 -7.10
#